data_AF-A0A1B9JGF0-F1
#
_entry.id   AF-A0A1B9JGF0-F1
#
_cell.length_a   1.000
_cell.length_b   1.000
_cell.length_c   1.000
_cell.angle_alpha   90.00
_cell.angle_beta   90.00
_cell.angle_gamma   90.00
#
_symmetry.space_group_name_H-M   'P 1'
#
loop_
_entity.id
_entity.type
_entity.pdbx_description
1 polymer ?
#
loop_
_entity_poly.entity_id
_entity_poly.type
_entity_poly.pdbx_seq_one_letter_code
_entity_poly.pdbx_strand_id
1 'polypeptide(L)' 'MNELEKIKTIERAELLSRIITEHIHLREPDKDIIMFWFRDLLEPLKEQIATKHPDNPNNP' A
#
# COMPACT_ATOMS: atom_id res chain seq x y z
N MET A 1 -2.68 -0.47 -13.74
CA MET A 1 -3.09 0.78 -13.07
C MET A 1 -2.52 1.95 -13.85
N ASN A 2 -3.34 2.94 -14.21
CA ASN A 2 -2.85 4.18 -14.85
C ASN A 2 -2.25 5.15 -13.82
N GLU A 3 -1.60 6.23 -14.27
CA GLU A 3 -0.94 7.19 -13.36
C GLU A 3 -1.92 7.85 -12.39
N LEU A 4 -3.12 8.20 -12.85
CA LEU A 4 -4.14 8.82 -12.01
C LEU A 4 -4.60 7.89 -10.89
N GLU A 5 -4.84 6.61 -11.20
CA GLU A 5 -5.18 5.59 -10.21
C GLU A 5 -4.04 5.35 -9.22
N LYS A 6 -2.79 5.40 -9.68
CA LYS A 6 -1.62 5.25 -8.82
C LYS A 6 -1.52 6.41 -7.81
N ILE A 7 -1.72 7.65 -8.26
CA ILE A 7 -1.74 8.83 -7.38
C ILE A 7 -2.84 8.70 -6.33
N LYS A 8 -4.08 8.37 -6.75
CA LYS A 8 -5.20 8.16 -5.82
C LYS A 8 -4.93 7.05 -4.79
N THR A 9 -4.26 5.98 -5.23
CA THR A 9 -3.88 4.86 -4.35
C THR A 9 -2.89 5.31 -3.29
N ILE A 10 -1.88 6.10 -3.68
CA ILE A 10 -0.87 6.66 -2.76
C ILE A 10 -1.51 7.64 -1.78
N GLU A 11 -2.35 8.57 -2.25
CA GLU A 11 -3.06 9.53 -1.40
C GLU A 11 -3.95 8.84 -0.37
N ARG A 12 -4.67 7.79 -0.78
CA ARG A 12 -5.52 7.00 0.12
C ARG A 12 -4.69 6.23 1.13
N ALA A 13 -3.52 5.70 0.74
CA ALA A 13 -2.61 5.06 1.68
C ALA A 13 -2.08 6.06 2.71
N GLU A 14 -1.68 7.25 2.29
CA GLU A 14 -1.23 8.31 3.20
C GLU A 14 -2.32 8.69 4.22
N LEU A 15 -3.57 8.82 3.78
CA LEU A 15 -4.69 9.07 4.67
C LEU A 15 -4.87 7.94 5.70
N LEU A 16 -4.83 6.67 5.28
CA LEU A 16 -4.96 5.52 6.18
C LEU A 16 -3.80 5.46 7.19
N SER A 17 -2.58 5.79 6.77
CA SER A 17 -1.42 5.90 7.67
C SER A 17 -1.67 6.92 8.78
N ARG A 18 -2.12 8.13 8.42
CA ARG A 18 -2.44 9.19 9.40
C ARG A 18 -3.51 8.75 10.36
N ILE A 19 -4.56 8.07 9.88
CA ILE A 19 -5.64 7.55 10.72
C ILE A 19 -5.06 6.61 11.79
N ILE A 20 -4.20 5.65 11.41
CA ILE A 20 -3.61 4.69 12.38
C ILE A 20 -2.66 5.39 13.36
N THR A 21 -1.86 6.36 12.90
CA THR A 21 -0.81 6.98 13.72
C THR A 21 -1.31 8.10 14.63
N GLU A 22 -2.35 8.84 14.20
CA GLU A 22 -2.80 10.06 14.89
C GLU A 22 -4.07 9.83 15.74
N HIS A 23 -4.90 8.83 15.41
CA HIS A 23 -6.12 8.58 16.17
C HIS A 23 -5.88 7.61 17.34
N ILE A 24 -5.56 8.19 18.50
CA ILE A 24 -5.32 7.50 19.78
C ILE A 24 -6.54 6.68 20.24
N HIS A 25 -7.75 7.01 19.75
CA HIS A 25 -9.00 6.37 20.15
C HIS A 25 -9.32 5.08 19.38
N LEU A 26 -8.53 4.72 18.36
CA LEU A 26 -8.69 3.46 17.65
C LEU A 26 -8.32 2.30 18.58
N ARG A 27 -9.26 1.36 18.75
CA ARG A 27 -8.98 0.11 19.45
C ARG A 27 -8.14 -0.79 18.55
N GLU A 28 -7.48 -1.79 19.13
CA GLU A 28 -6.67 -2.75 18.36
C GLU A 28 -7.43 -3.38 17.18
N PRO A 29 -8.69 -3.84 17.30
CA PRO A 29 -9.42 -4.38 16.16
C PRO A 29 -9.62 -3.37 15.02
N ASP A 30 -9.81 -2.09 15.37
CA ASP A 30 -9.98 -1.04 14.38
C ASP A 30 -8.65 -0.80 13.62
N LYS A 31 -7.52 -0.86 14.33
CA LYS A 31 -6.18 -0.78 13.72
C LYS A 31 -5.91 -1.97 12.80
N ASP A 32 -6.29 -3.19 13.19
CA ASP A 32 -6.12 -4.39 12.37
C ASP A 32 -6.91 -4.31 11.06
N ILE A 33 -8.15 -3.80 11.13
CA ILE A 33 -8.99 -3.57 9.95
C ILE A 33 -8.34 -2.53 9.02
N ILE A 34 -7.82 -1.43 9.57
CA ILE A 34 -7.18 -0.41 8.74
C ILE A 34 -5.87 -0.94 8.14
N MET A 35 -5.09 -1.73 8.87
CA MET A 35 -3.89 -2.41 8.35
C MET A 35 -4.23 -3.43 7.25
N PHE A 36 -5.38 -4.11 7.35
CA PHE A 36 -5.89 -4.97 6.29
C PHE A 36 -6.22 -4.15 5.02
N TRP A 37 -6.95 -3.04 5.16
CA TRP A 37 -7.23 -2.14 4.02
C TRP A 37 -5.96 -1.53 3.43
N PHE A 38 -4.98 -1.21 4.27
CA PHE A 38 -3.68 -0.68 3.83
C PHE A 38 -2.95 -1.70 2.95
N ARG A 39 -2.93 -2.97 3.37
CA ARG A 39 -2.34 -4.06 2.59
C ARG A 39 -3.05 -4.26 1.26
N ASP A 40 -4.37 -4.38 1.28
CA ASP A 40 -5.18 -4.61 0.07
C ASP A 40 -5.03 -3.47 -0.95
N LEU A 41 -4.99 -2.23 -0.47
CA LEU A 41 -4.78 -1.04 -1.30
C LEU A 41 -3.41 -1.01 -1.99
N LEU A 42 -2.36 -1.50 -1.32
CA LEU A 42 -0.98 -1.43 -1.82
C LEU A 42 -0.55 -2.67 -2.60
N GLU A 43 -1.26 -3.80 -2.49
CA GLU A 43 -0.90 -5.04 -3.20
C GLU A 43 -0.74 -4.83 -4.72
N PRO A 44 -1.64 -4.11 -5.42
CA PRO A 44 -1.49 -3.87 -6.86
C PRO A 44 -0.27 -2.98 -7.22
N LEU A 45 0.24 -2.19 -6.27
CA LEU A 45 1.46 -1.39 -6.46
C LEU A 45 2.71 -2.24 -6.29
N LYS A 46 2.71 -3.15 -5.32
CA LYS A 46 3.81 -4.09 -5.08
C LYS A 46 4.06 -4.97 -6.30
N GLU A 47 3.00 -5.52 -6.89
CA GLU A 47 3.10 -6.34 -8.11
C GLU A 47 3.76 -5.56 -9.26
N GLN A 48 3.38 -4.29 -9.46
CA GLN A 48 3.98 -3.44 -10.50
C GLN A 48 5.44 -3.09 -10.26
N ILE A 49 5.85 -2.94 -8.99
CA ILE A 49 7.26 -2.70 -8.64
C ILE A 49 8.06 -3.98 -8.87
N ALA A 50 7.54 -5.13 -8.45
CA ALA A 50 8.17 -6.44 -8.65
C ALA A 50 8.33 -6.79 -10.14
N THR A 51 7.33 -6.53 -10.98
CA THR A 51 7.41 -6.79 -12.43
C THR A 51 8.29 -5.81 -13.19
N LYS A 52 8.58 -4.63 -12.61
CA LYS A 52 9.47 -3.62 -13.22
C LYS A 52 10.94 -3.82 -12.85
N HIS A 53 11.24 -4.69 -11.89
CA HIS A 53 12.59 -5.18 -11.70
C HIS A 53 12.81 -6.23 -12.78
N PRO A 54 13.61 -5.96 -13.85
CA PRO A 54 14.07 -7.08 -14.64
C PRO A 54 14.88 -7.95 -13.69
N ASP A 55 14.53 -9.23 -13.62
CA ASP A 55 15.50 -10.23 -13.21
C ASP A 55 16.79 -9.93 -13.97
N ASN A 56 17.85 -9.72 -13.21
CA ASN A 56 19.21 -9.64 -13.73
C ASN A 56 19.41 -10.86 -14.65
N PRO A 57 19.66 -10.69 -15.96
CA PRO A 57 19.74 -11.80 -16.90
C PRO A 57 21.08 -12.57 -16.82
N ASN A 58 21.80 -12.49 -15.71
CA ASN A 58 23.09 -13.15 -15.54
C ASN A 58 23.08 -14.09 -14.34
N ASN A 59 22.77 -15.35 -14.58
CA ASN A 59 23.69 -16.40 -14.15
C ASN A 59 23.57 -17.65 -15.06
N PRO A 60 24.69 -18.17 -15.59
CA PRO A 60 24.76 -19.32 -16.50
C PRO A 60 24.42 -20.67 -15.83
#